data_AF-A0A9P8TA62-F1
#
_entry.id   AF-A0A9P8TA62-F1
#
_cell.length_a   1.000
_cell.length_b   1.000
_cell.length_c   1.000
_cell.angle_alpha   90.00
_cell.angle_beta   90.00
_cell.angle_gamma   90.00
#
_symmetry.space_group_name_H-M   'P 1'
#
loop_
_entity.id
_entity.type
_entity.pdbx_description
1 polymer ?
#
loop_
_entity_poly.entity_id
_entity_poly.type
_entity_poly.pdbx_seq_one_letter_code
_entity_poly.pdbx_strand_id
1 'polypeptide(L)'
;MGQTTSTESDGEVKYTNGKLSRAELDHLFVREATRLFKPIELMSLRSNLGLQELQGSKLVTRSQLVNVLKLVQTPATDDFLDCLHFIAKFPNYRDSSDLTVAGLIKALTILDSDKFVDLFGNNRRYFLMQIYLALSFGAQLDEPSEKSEKSQPVEDPIDVVYSNDKLQWILIPQVQSFDGLGVSKYQLSAPKFLRFIAFLLFVSPVSLSLNPTLPLSEQFESDDQNWYKYEQRAMNLLRSFDLDLSKSNYHTRKIPFNAFERIIGTSLANGSMPHLLDPLHHILDSLLYTTPVALRRLDFSESRILTHSMLAELATILPPDLVYQRLRKLFVGAESGFSMRSMESKVFKWNAPTILLVSGKTIQIQPSSEPAPQNKKYTAFMSEYPRFHASHADSPKLPAPDSDQCVFMVYMERPWRISNGECFGDEHCFIAQLSPRQILFPSSNNAQNFAYFNTLGGGLGFGSKPPLVKNNVRIYRPGEVSLTIEAGMEIASFRHLAIPGTYRTGSVFSSTVPEFEHSFEITNLEVWGCGSEKELAEQKKLWEWENREAEARKKLNSMNWEDGKALLEMAGMIDTKRSGGSV
;
A
#
# COMPACT_ATOMS: atom_id res chain seq x y z
N MET A 1 59.45 1.71 28.54
CA MET A 1 57.98 1.73 28.55
C MET A 1 57.53 2.84 27.62
N GLY A 2 56.74 2.50 26.61
CA GLY A 2 56.33 3.39 25.54
C GLY A 2 55.87 2.57 24.34
N GLN A 3 54.83 1.76 24.54
CA GLN A 3 54.10 1.15 23.43
C GLN A 3 53.30 2.27 22.75
N THR A 4 53.74 2.70 21.58
CA THR A 4 52.87 3.40 20.63
C THR A 4 52.07 2.35 19.89
N THR A 5 50.80 2.26 20.24
CA THR A 5 49.75 1.55 19.52
C THR A 5 49.73 2.03 18.07
N SER A 6 49.97 1.11 17.14
CA SER A 6 49.69 1.29 15.73
C SER A 6 48.18 1.43 15.56
N THR A 7 47.71 2.64 15.30
CA THR A 7 46.39 2.87 14.71
C THR A 7 46.42 2.26 13.32
N GLU A 8 45.64 1.18 13.12
CA GLU A 8 45.27 0.69 11.80
C GLU A 8 44.68 1.86 11.02
N SER A 9 45.41 2.33 10.01
CA SER A 9 44.89 3.25 9.03
C SER A 9 43.77 2.54 8.26
N ASP A 10 42.57 3.12 8.26
CA ASP A 10 41.50 2.78 7.33
C ASP A 10 42.10 2.58 5.93
N GLY A 11 41.91 1.40 5.35
CA GLY A 11 42.47 1.07 4.03
C GLY A 11 41.95 2.05 2.98
N GLU A 12 42.86 2.84 2.38
CA GLU A 12 42.53 3.72 1.27
C GLU A 12 41.85 2.92 0.14
N VAL A 13 40.62 3.27 -0.18
CA VAL A 13 39.87 2.69 -1.29
C VAL A 13 40.58 3.05 -2.60
N LYS A 14 41.15 2.06 -3.29
CA LYS A 14 41.83 2.28 -4.57
C LYS A 14 40.83 2.22 -5.71
N TYR A 15 40.76 3.31 -6.47
CA TYR A 15 39.99 3.39 -7.72
C TYR A 15 40.90 3.23 -8.92
N THR A 16 40.52 2.38 -9.88
CA THR A 16 41.23 2.20 -11.16
C THR A 16 40.27 2.32 -12.32
N ASN A 17 40.70 2.98 -13.40
CA ASN A 17 39.91 3.12 -14.63
C ASN A 17 40.29 2.03 -15.64
N GLY A 18 39.32 1.57 -16.41
CA GLY A 18 39.49 0.61 -17.50
C GLY A 18 38.62 0.94 -18.69
N LYS A 19 38.74 0.13 -19.74
CA LYS A 19 37.96 0.24 -20.99
C LYS A 19 37.45 -1.13 -21.39
N LEU A 20 36.18 -1.22 -21.78
CA LEU A 20 35.54 -2.47 -22.21
C LEU A 20 34.71 -2.24 -23.47
N SER A 21 34.67 -3.21 -24.36
CA SER A 21 33.68 -3.26 -25.43
C SER A 21 32.28 -3.54 -24.89
N ARG A 22 31.24 -3.25 -25.69
CA ARG A 22 29.83 -3.54 -25.35
C ARG A 22 29.58 -5.02 -25.06
N ALA A 23 30.25 -5.91 -25.80
CA ALA A 23 30.14 -7.35 -25.63
C ALA A 23 30.84 -7.82 -24.34
N GLU A 24 32.03 -7.29 -24.04
CA GLU A 24 32.72 -7.59 -22.78
C GLU A 24 31.93 -7.10 -21.57
N LEU A 25 31.33 -5.91 -21.66
CA LEU A 25 30.50 -5.35 -20.60
C LEU A 25 29.25 -6.21 -20.34
N ASP A 26 28.56 -6.65 -21.39
CA ASP A 26 27.41 -7.56 -21.27
C ASP A 26 27.81 -8.90 -20.65
N HIS A 27 28.88 -9.52 -21.16
CA HIS A 27 29.38 -10.79 -20.64
C HIS A 27 29.78 -10.69 -19.16
N LEU A 28 30.43 -9.60 -18.77
CA LEU A 28 30.76 -9.35 -17.36
C LEU A 28 29.51 -9.22 -16.50
N PHE A 29 28.48 -8.50 -16.97
CA PHE A 29 27.24 -8.38 -16.22
C PHE A 29 26.54 -9.74 -16.04
N VAL A 30 26.43 -10.52 -17.13
CA VAL A 30 25.86 -11.87 -17.07
C VAL A 30 26.62 -12.75 -16.09
N ARG A 31 27.96 -12.67 -16.06
CA ARG A 31 28.80 -13.42 -15.12
C ARG A 31 28.54 -13.02 -13.66
N GLU A 32 28.53 -11.72 -13.36
CA GLU A 32 28.26 -11.23 -12.00
C GLU A 32 26.82 -11.55 -11.56
N ALA A 33 25.84 -11.35 -12.43
CA ALA A 33 24.44 -11.69 -12.20
C ALA A 33 24.26 -13.18 -11.89
N THR A 34 24.87 -14.07 -12.69
CA THR A 34 24.78 -15.52 -12.50
C THR A 34 25.37 -15.97 -11.15
N ARG A 35 26.40 -15.28 -10.64
CA ARG A 35 27.01 -15.58 -9.33
C ARG A 35 26.11 -15.29 -8.14
N LEU A 36 25.09 -14.46 -8.32
CA LEU A 36 24.12 -14.13 -7.27
C LEU A 36 23.04 -15.21 -7.09
N PHE A 37 22.97 -16.18 -8.00
CA PHE A 37 22.03 -17.30 -7.89
C PHE A 37 22.67 -18.51 -7.21
N LYS A 38 21.88 -19.20 -6.41
CA LYS A 38 22.25 -20.50 -5.85
C LYS A 38 22.26 -21.54 -6.97
N PRO A 39 23.13 -22.57 -6.89
CA PRO A 39 23.12 -23.66 -7.87
C PRO A 39 21.75 -24.33 -8.04
N ILE A 40 20.98 -24.46 -6.97
CA ILE A 40 19.63 -25.05 -7.02
C ILE A 40 18.64 -24.18 -7.80
N GLU A 41 18.76 -22.85 -7.74
CA GLU A 41 17.88 -21.93 -8.47
C GLU A 41 18.16 -22.03 -9.97
N LEU A 42 19.43 -22.12 -10.37
CA LEU A 42 19.81 -22.34 -11.76
C LEU A 42 19.36 -23.73 -12.26
N MET A 43 19.48 -24.78 -11.43
CA MET A 43 18.96 -26.10 -11.80
C MET A 43 17.43 -26.07 -12.01
N SER A 44 16.70 -25.37 -11.15
CA SER A 44 15.25 -25.15 -11.30
C SER A 44 14.92 -24.38 -12.57
N LEU A 45 15.62 -23.26 -12.84
CA LEU A 45 15.43 -22.47 -14.06
C LEU A 45 15.60 -23.31 -15.32
N ARG A 46 16.66 -24.13 -15.37
CA ARG A 46 16.90 -25.08 -16.47
C ARG A 46 15.72 -26.03 -16.67
N SER A 47 15.26 -26.63 -15.58
CA SER A 47 14.19 -27.63 -15.57
C SER A 47 12.86 -27.02 -16.00
N ASN A 48 12.50 -25.87 -15.42
CA ASN A 48 11.25 -25.16 -15.65
C ASN A 48 11.16 -24.66 -17.11
N LEU A 49 12.28 -24.21 -17.70
CA LEU A 49 12.34 -23.84 -19.11
C LEU A 49 12.41 -25.05 -20.08
N GLY A 50 12.46 -26.29 -19.57
CA GLY A 50 12.55 -27.49 -20.40
C GLY A 50 13.85 -27.60 -21.20
N LEU A 51 14.98 -27.10 -20.66
CA LEU A 51 16.27 -27.06 -21.34
C LEU A 51 17.15 -28.23 -20.88
N GLN A 52 17.92 -28.83 -21.79
CA GLN A 52 18.96 -29.81 -21.42
C GLN A 52 20.12 -29.15 -20.67
N GLU A 53 20.51 -27.95 -21.11
CA GLU A 53 21.58 -27.13 -20.56
C GLU A 53 21.19 -25.65 -20.52
N LEU A 54 21.70 -24.91 -19.54
CA LEU A 54 21.58 -23.45 -19.43
C LEU A 54 22.67 -22.77 -20.26
N GLN A 55 22.49 -22.77 -21.57
CA GLN A 55 23.36 -22.01 -22.47
C GLN A 55 22.83 -20.58 -22.60
N GLY A 56 23.69 -19.59 -22.32
CA GLY A 56 23.29 -18.18 -22.25
C GLY A 56 22.67 -17.64 -23.55
N SER A 57 23.08 -18.15 -24.71
CA SER A 57 22.57 -17.75 -26.04
C SER A 57 21.24 -18.38 -26.43
N LYS A 58 20.74 -19.36 -25.66
CA LYS A 58 19.50 -20.06 -25.98
C LYS A 58 18.31 -19.11 -25.85
N LEU A 59 17.45 -19.09 -26.87
CA LEU A 59 16.25 -18.25 -26.91
C LEU A 59 15.20 -18.74 -25.90
N VAL A 60 14.52 -17.79 -25.28
CA VAL A 60 13.37 -18.01 -24.40
C VAL A 60 12.16 -17.34 -25.05
N THR A 61 11.18 -18.15 -25.46
CA THR A 61 9.99 -17.63 -26.17
C THR A 61 8.97 -17.06 -25.19
N ARG A 62 8.12 -16.14 -25.69
CA ARG A 62 6.97 -15.63 -24.91
C ARG A 62 6.05 -16.76 -24.45
N SER A 63 5.75 -17.72 -25.34
CA SER A 63 4.91 -18.86 -25.01
C SER A 63 5.50 -19.74 -23.91
N GLN A 64 6.83 -19.93 -23.89
CA GLN A 64 7.49 -20.65 -22.79
C GLN A 64 7.29 -19.92 -21.47
N LEU A 65 7.51 -18.59 -21.42
CA LEU A 65 7.31 -17.81 -20.19
C LEU A 65 5.85 -17.83 -19.72
N VAL A 66 4.89 -17.60 -20.62
CA VAL A 66 3.46 -17.66 -20.28
C VAL A 66 3.09 -19.01 -19.69
N ASN A 67 3.58 -20.10 -20.28
CA ASN A 67 3.30 -21.46 -19.81
C ASN A 67 3.94 -21.75 -18.45
N VAL A 68 5.19 -21.35 -18.23
CA VAL A 68 5.91 -21.63 -16.97
C VAL A 68 5.36 -20.79 -15.82
N LEU A 69 5.11 -19.51 -16.07
CA LEU A 69 4.53 -18.58 -15.10
C LEU A 69 3.02 -18.84 -14.90
N LYS A 70 2.41 -19.68 -15.74
CA LYS A 70 0.97 -19.93 -15.86
C LYS A 70 0.16 -18.63 -15.93
N LEU A 71 0.61 -17.69 -16.74
CA LEU A 71 -0.04 -16.40 -16.96
C LEU A 71 -1.27 -16.56 -17.87
N VAL A 72 -2.33 -15.82 -17.57
CA VAL A 72 -3.48 -15.71 -18.48
C VAL A 72 -3.10 -14.76 -19.62
N GLN A 73 -3.38 -15.13 -20.87
CA GLN A 73 -3.08 -14.27 -22.01
C GLN A 73 -4.01 -13.06 -22.02
N THR A 74 -3.48 -11.89 -21.66
CA THR A 74 -4.19 -10.62 -21.66
C THR A 74 -3.26 -9.54 -22.22
N PRO A 75 -3.78 -8.39 -22.69
CA PRO A 75 -2.92 -7.28 -23.10
C PRO A 75 -1.95 -6.82 -21.99
N ALA A 76 -2.34 -6.97 -20.72
CA ALA A 76 -1.46 -6.63 -19.59
C ALA A 76 -0.31 -7.63 -19.42
N THR A 77 -0.54 -8.90 -19.75
CA THR A 77 0.50 -9.93 -19.81
C THR A 77 1.52 -9.62 -20.90
N ASP A 78 1.07 -9.15 -22.06
CA ASP A 78 1.97 -8.71 -23.12
C ASP A 78 2.79 -7.47 -22.69
N ASP A 79 2.14 -6.49 -22.05
CA ASP A 79 2.81 -5.31 -21.47
C ASP A 79 3.89 -5.73 -20.43
N PHE A 80 3.63 -6.76 -19.62
CA PHE A 80 4.61 -7.33 -18.67
C PHE A 80 5.79 -8.03 -19.37
N LEU A 81 5.53 -8.85 -20.38
CA LEU A 81 6.59 -9.53 -21.14
C LEU A 81 7.46 -8.54 -21.91
N ASP A 82 6.87 -7.47 -22.45
CA ASP A 82 7.61 -6.38 -23.10
C ASP A 82 8.53 -5.67 -22.09
N CYS A 83 8.02 -5.40 -20.88
CA CYS A 83 8.81 -4.83 -19.78
C CYS A 83 10.00 -5.74 -19.43
N LEU A 84 9.76 -7.04 -19.24
CA LEU A 84 10.81 -8.04 -18.96
C LEU A 84 11.85 -8.08 -20.07
N HIS A 85 11.41 -8.10 -21.33
CA HIS A 85 12.28 -8.13 -22.49
C HIS A 85 13.13 -6.85 -22.61
N PHE A 86 12.59 -5.68 -22.27
CA PHE A 86 13.37 -4.45 -22.23
C PHE A 86 14.49 -4.52 -21.17
N ILE A 87 14.15 -4.96 -19.94
CA ILE A 87 15.11 -5.08 -18.85
C ILE A 87 16.22 -6.09 -19.19
N ALA A 88 15.88 -7.18 -19.87
CA ALA A 88 16.82 -8.19 -20.33
C ALA A 88 17.91 -7.67 -21.29
N LYS A 89 17.73 -6.48 -21.89
CA LYS A 89 18.73 -5.86 -22.77
C LYS A 89 19.82 -5.12 -22.02
N PHE A 90 19.69 -4.91 -20.71
CA PHE A 90 20.75 -4.27 -19.91
C PHE A 90 22.12 -4.94 -20.16
N PRO A 91 23.23 -4.21 -20.29
CA PRO A 91 23.37 -2.75 -20.31
C PRO A 91 23.20 -2.11 -21.72
N ASN A 92 22.88 -2.91 -22.75
CA ASN A 92 22.85 -2.54 -24.16
C ASN A 92 21.39 -2.37 -24.68
N TYR A 93 20.63 -1.41 -24.16
CA TYR A 93 19.19 -1.26 -24.48
C TYR A 93 18.85 -1.02 -25.95
N ARG A 94 19.80 -0.53 -26.77
CA ARG A 94 19.61 -0.33 -28.21
C ARG A 94 19.68 -1.63 -29.03
N ASP A 95 20.08 -2.74 -28.41
CA ASP A 95 20.11 -4.02 -29.10
C ASP A 95 18.68 -4.49 -29.43
N SER A 96 18.49 -4.99 -30.64
CA SER A 96 17.23 -5.60 -31.10
C SER A 96 17.19 -7.11 -30.87
N SER A 97 18.17 -7.67 -30.15
CA SER A 97 18.26 -9.09 -29.82
C SER A 97 17.00 -9.61 -29.11
N ASP A 98 16.57 -10.82 -29.49
CA ASP A 98 15.53 -11.57 -28.80
C ASP A 98 15.92 -11.93 -27.35
N LEU A 99 14.93 -12.27 -26.52
CA LEU A 99 15.15 -12.73 -25.15
C LEU A 99 15.91 -14.07 -25.13
N THR A 100 17.08 -14.05 -24.51
CA THR A 100 17.91 -15.23 -24.26
C THR A 100 17.88 -15.64 -22.78
N VAL A 101 18.40 -16.83 -22.47
CA VAL A 101 18.62 -17.26 -21.08
C VAL A 101 19.50 -16.26 -20.31
N ALA A 102 20.57 -15.75 -20.93
CA ALA A 102 21.40 -14.71 -20.33
C ALA A 102 20.57 -13.44 -20.07
N GLY A 103 19.77 -13.01 -21.04
CA GLY A 103 18.83 -11.89 -20.88
C GLY A 103 17.86 -12.08 -19.72
N LEU A 104 17.30 -13.28 -19.58
CA LEU A 104 16.38 -13.62 -18.49
C LEU A 104 17.07 -13.56 -17.12
N ILE A 105 18.30 -14.09 -17.00
CA ILE A 105 19.09 -14.00 -15.76
C ILE A 105 19.33 -12.53 -15.38
N LYS A 106 19.65 -11.67 -16.35
CA LYS A 106 19.80 -10.23 -16.13
C LYS A 106 18.52 -9.62 -15.58
N ALA A 107 17.38 -9.91 -16.19
CA ALA A 107 16.08 -9.39 -15.75
C ALA A 107 15.69 -9.88 -14.35
N LEU A 108 15.88 -11.17 -14.05
CA LEU A 108 15.68 -11.74 -12.72
C LEU A 108 16.52 -11.05 -11.65
N THR A 109 17.76 -10.70 -12.00
CA THR A 109 18.71 -10.03 -11.09
C THR A 109 18.32 -8.57 -10.83
N ILE A 110 17.87 -7.86 -11.86
CA ILE A 110 17.49 -6.44 -11.76
C ILE A 110 16.17 -6.25 -11.00
N LEU A 111 15.23 -7.18 -11.18
CA LEU A 111 13.90 -7.10 -10.56
C LEU A 111 13.90 -7.50 -9.07
N ASP A 112 14.78 -8.39 -8.67
CA ASP A 112 14.97 -8.81 -7.28
C ASP A 112 15.65 -7.71 -6.45
N SER A 113 15.03 -7.29 -5.34
CA SER A 113 15.53 -6.17 -4.53
C SER A 113 16.91 -6.43 -3.93
N ASP A 114 17.16 -7.65 -3.46
CA ASP A 114 18.40 -7.99 -2.76
C ASP A 114 19.55 -8.09 -3.75
N LYS A 115 19.32 -8.81 -4.86
CA LYS A 115 20.31 -8.92 -5.95
C LYS A 115 20.59 -7.58 -6.63
N PHE A 116 19.57 -6.71 -6.75
CA PHE A 116 19.76 -5.35 -7.25
C PHE A 116 20.68 -4.53 -6.35
N VAL A 117 20.49 -4.61 -5.02
CA VAL A 117 21.32 -3.89 -4.04
C VAL A 117 22.78 -4.36 -4.09
N ASP A 118 23.04 -5.65 -4.30
CA ASP A 118 24.40 -6.20 -4.42
C ASP A 118 25.19 -5.63 -5.62
N LEU A 119 24.49 -5.26 -6.70
CA LEU A 119 25.07 -4.74 -7.94
C LEU A 119 25.10 -3.21 -8.00
N PHE A 120 24.01 -2.54 -7.59
CA PHE A 120 23.80 -1.10 -7.79
C PHE A 120 23.73 -0.31 -6.48
N GLY A 121 23.83 -0.98 -5.33
CA GLY A 121 23.60 -0.40 -4.01
C GLY A 121 22.13 -0.05 -3.78
N ASN A 122 21.85 0.70 -2.71
CA ASN A 122 20.50 1.15 -2.38
C ASN A 122 20.06 2.34 -3.26
N ASN A 123 20.03 2.15 -4.59
CA ASN A 123 19.66 3.17 -5.57
C ASN A 123 18.27 2.91 -6.15
N ARG A 124 17.24 3.09 -5.31
CA ARG A 124 15.84 2.87 -5.72
C ARG A 124 15.41 3.79 -6.86
N ARG A 125 15.95 5.00 -6.97
CA ARG A 125 15.69 5.90 -8.11
C ARG A 125 16.13 5.28 -9.43
N TYR A 126 17.33 4.70 -9.47
CA TYR A 126 17.82 4.01 -10.66
C TYR A 126 16.96 2.80 -11.04
N PHE A 127 16.51 2.02 -10.05
CA PHE A 127 15.53 0.95 -10.26
C PHE A 127 14.23 1.49 -10.89
N LEU A 128 13.65 2.56 -10.34
CA LEU A 128 12.42 3.17 -10.86
C LEU A 128 12.60 3.71 -12.28
N MET A 129 13.77 4.27 -12.62
CA MET A 129 14.08 4.71 -13.99
C MET A 129 14.09 3.53 -14.98
N GLN A 130 14.66 2.38 -14.59
CA GLN A 130 14.64 1.17 -15.42
C GLN A 130 13.21 0.69 -15.69
N ILE A 131 12.38 0.57 -14.65
CA ILE A 131 10.98 0.14 -14.79
C ILE A 131 10.18 1.15 -15.63
N TYR A 132 10.36 2.45 -15.37
CA TYR A 132 9.66 3.50 -16.12
C TYR A 132 10.00 3.45 -17.62
N LEU A 133 11.29 3.31 -17.96
CA LEU A 133 11.72 3.15 -19.35
C LEU A 133 11.11 1.88 -19.96
N ALA A 134 11.16 0.75 -19.26
CA ALA A 134 10.61 -0.52 -19.72
C ALA A 134 9.10 -0.42 -20.05
N LEU A 135 8.34 0.29 -19.22
CA LEU A 135 6.92 0.52 -19.43
C LEU A 135 6.64 1.53 -20.54
N SER A 136 7.50 2.54 -20.69
CA SER A 136 7.35 3.57 -21.71
C SER A 136 7.80 3.11 -23.10
N PHE A 137 8.71 2.13 -23.16
CA PHE A 137 9.23 1.58 -24.40
C PHE A 137 8.11 0.83 -25.16
N GLY A 138 8.00 1.08 -26.47
CA GLY A 138 6.94 0.54 -27.34
C GLY A 138 5.73 1.46 -27.57
N ALA A 139 5.50 2.48 -26.73
CA ALA A 139 4.36 3.41 -26.89
C ALA A 139 4.59 4.53 -27.94
N GLN A 140 5.74 4.55 -28.63
CA GLN A 140 6.16 5.63 -29.54
C GLN A 140 6.45 5.17 -30.98
N LEU A 141 6.01 3.98 -31.40
CA LEU A 141 6.15 3.58 -32.82
C LEU A 141 5.26 4.37 -33.80
N ASP A 142 4.44 5.32 -33.33
CA ASP A 142 3.50 6.09 -34.15
C ASP A 142 3.89 7.55 -34.43
N GLU A 143 5.06 8.04 -34.00
CA GLU A 143 5.57 9.34 -34.51
C GLU A 143 6.60 9.12 -35.62
N PRO A 144 6.34 9.57 -36.87
CA PRO A 144 7.34 9.59 -37.91
C PRO A 144 8.27 10.77 -37.66
N SER A 145 9.25 10.60 -36.78
CA SER A 145 10.34 11.56 -36.67
C SER A 145 11.68 10.88 -36.87
N GLU A 146 12.25 11.30 -38.00
CA GLU A 146 13.63 11.17 -38.44
C GLU A 146 14.09 9.75 -38.76
N LYS A 147 14.51 9.61 -40.02
CA LYS A 147 15.32 8.51 -40.53
C LYS A 147 16.17 7.99 -39.39
N SER A 148 15.91 6.74 -38.99
CA SER A 148 16.90 5.97 -38.26
C SER A 148 18.14 5.99 -39.12
N GLU A 149 19.05 6.93 -38.83
CA GLU A 149 20.44 6.73 -39.14
C GLU A 149 20.72 5.34 -38.56
N LYS A 150 20.98 4.40 -39.46
CA LYS A 150 21.69 3.18 -39.10
C LYS A 150 23.06 3.65 -38.63
N SER A 151 23.14 4.26 -37.45
CA SER A 151 24.38 4.40 -36.72
C SER A 151 24.76 2.96 -36.44
N GLN A 152 25.68 2.43 -37.24
CA GLN A 152 26.43 1.24 -36.86
C GLN A 152 26.84 1.43 -35.40
N PRO A 153 26.68 0.42 -34.53
CA PRO A 153 27.18 0.54 -33.18
C PRO A 153 28.67 0.80 -33.31
N VAL A 154 29.09 2.04 -33.05
CA VAL A 154 30.50 2.36 -32.95
C VAL A 154 30.96 1.53 -31.75
N GLU A 155 31.87 0.59 -31.98
CA GLU A 155 32.53 -0.19 -30.93
C GLU A 155 33.48 0.69 -30.10
N ASP A 156 33.03 1.88 -29.73
CA ASP A 156 33.81 2.76 -28.90
C ASP A 156 33.99 2.10 -27.53
N PRO A 157 35.23 2.02 -27.03
CA PRO A 157 35.49 1.44 -25.73
C PRO A 157 34.79 2.26 -24.65
N ILE A 158 34.03 1.57 -23.80
CA ILE A 158 33.26 2.14 -22.70
C ILE A 158 34.19 2.29 -21.50
N ASP A 159 34.27 3.50 -20.96
CA ASP A 159 35.02 3.77 -19.74
C ASP A 159 34.34 3.10 -18.54
N VAL A 160 35.14 2.40 -17.73
CA VAL A 160 34.68 1.71 -16.53
C VAL A 160 35.55 2.02 -15.32
N VAL A 161 34.95 1.93 -14.14
CA VAL A 161 35.61 2.23 -12.86
C VAL A 161 35.56 1.00 -11.97
N TYR A 162 36.69 0.65 -11.39
CA TYR A 162 36.81 -0.41 -10.38
C TYR A 162 37.14 0.22 -9.02
N SER A 163 36.62 -0.37 -7.95
CA SER A 163 36.97 -0.09 -6.56
C SER A 163 37.30 -1.41 -5.88
N ASN A 164 38.51 -1.54 -5.34
CA ASN A 164 39.01 -2.79 -4.76
C ASN A 164 38.77 -4.01 -5.68
N ASP A 165 39.14 -3.88 -6.96
CA ASP A 165 38.93 -4.85 -8.04
C ASP A 165 37.45 -5.22 -8.36
N LYS A 166 36.46 -4.57 -7.71
CA LYS A 166 35.04 -4.71 -8.03
C LYS A 166 34.58 -3.58 -8.96
N LEU A 167 33.99 -3.97 -10.09
CA LEU A 167 33.41 -3.05 -11.07
C LEU A 167 32.26 -2.24 -10.43
N GLN A 168 32.28 -0.93 -10.61
CA GLN A 168 31.29 0.00 -10.09
C GLN A 168 30.24 0.31 -11.16
N TRP A 169 29.21 -0.54 -11.29
CA TRP A 169 28.19 -0.45 -12.34
C TRP A 169 27.56 0.94 -12.47
N ILE A 170 27.22 1.56 -11.35
CA ILE A 170 26.53 2.86 -11.34
C ILE A 170 27.41 4.02 -11.83
N LEU A 171 28.73 3.83 -11.92
CA LEU A 171 29.67 4.84 -12.42
C LEU A 171 29.94 4.71 -13.91
N ILE A 172 29.44 3.65 -14.56
CA ILE A 172 29.65 3.41 -15.99
C ILE A 172 28.73 4.35 -16.80
N PRO A 173 29.27 5.17 -17.72
CA PRO A 173 28.47 6.15 -18.48
C PRO A 173 27.30 5.52 -19.24
N GLN A 174 27.50 4.33 -19.82
CA GLN A 174 26.44 3.61 -20.52
C GLN A 174 25.31 3.17 -19.58
N VAL A 175 25.63 2.76 -18.35
CA VAL A 175 24.65 2.36 -17.33
C VAL A 175 23.87 3.58 -16.82
N GLN A 176 24.55 4.70 -16.56
CA GLN A 176 23.94 5.95 -16.12
C GLN A 176 23.00 6.56 -17.17
N SER A 177 23.39 6.48 -18.44
CA SER A 177 22.64 7.04 -19.56
C SER A 177 21.61 6.07 -20.15
N PHE A 178 21.50 4.85 -19.62
CA PHE A 178 20.63 3.79 -20.15
C PHE A 178 20.90 3.56 -21.64
N ASP A 179 22.17 3.43 -22.03
CA ASP A 179 22.58 3.32 -23.42
C ASP A 179 22.13 4.53 -24.28
N GLY A 180 22.27 5.74 -23.69
CA GLY A 180 21.86 7.01 -24.28
C GLY A 180 20.35 7.24 -24.35
N LEU A 181 19.52 6.42 -23.68
CA LEU A 181 18.09 6.65 -23.55
C LEU A 181 17.83 7.71 -22.47
N GLY A 182 17.49 8.92 -22.89
CA GLY A 182 17.14 10.00 -21.95
C GLY A 182 15.76 9.78 -21.35
N VAL A 183 15.67 9.48 -20.05
CA VAL A 183 14.38 9.22 -19.34
C VAL A 183 13.35 10.32 -19.53
N SER A 184 13.78 11.59 -19.59
CA SER A 184 12.91 12.75 -19.81
C SER A 184 12.26 12.78 -21.20
N LYS A 185 12.81 12.06 -22.19
CA LYS A 185 12.25 11.98 -23.56
C LYS A 185 11.08 10.99 -23.65
N TYR A 186 10.98 10.07 -22.69
CA TYR A 186 9.95 9.05 -22.65
C TYR A 186 8.81 9.47 -21.73
N GLN A 187 7.58 9.20 -22.17
CA GLN A 187 6.39 9.39 -21.36
C GLN A 187 5.55 8.12 -21.34
N LEU A 188 5.06 7.76 -20.16
CA LEU A 188 4.29 6.54 -19.98
C LEU A 188 2.82 6.76 -20.36
N SER A 189 2.33 5.97 -21.31
CA SER A 189 0.92 5.99 -21.73
C SER A 189 0.00 5.58 -20.57
N ALA A 190 -0.95 6.45 -20.19
CA ALA A 190 -1.85 6.18 -19.07
C ALA A 190 -2.75 4.94 -19.27
N PRO A 191 -3.26 4.61 -20.48
CA PRO A 191 -3.99 3.36 -20.72
C PRO A 191 -3.14 2.11 -20.54
N LYS A 192 -1.89 2.14 -21.03
CA LYS A 192 -0.93 1.03 -20.82
C LYS A 192 -0.68 0.86 -19.33
N PHE A 193 -0.47 1.96 -18.63
CA PHE A 193 -0.20 1.92 -17.19
C PHE A 193 -1.41 1.49 -16.36
N LEU A 194 -2.63 1.87 -16.74
CA LEU A 194 -3.86 1.37 -16.10
C LEU A 194 -3.91 -0.16 -16.11
N ARG A 195 -3.72 -0.76 -17.28
CA ARG A 195 -3.73 -2.22 -17.45
C ARG A 195 -2.62 -2.88 -16.66
N PHE A 196 -1.43 -2.28 -16.67
CA PHE A 196 -0.28 -2.77 -15.93
C PHE A 196 -0.50 -2.72 -14.41
N ILE A 197 -1.04 -1.62 -13.88
CA ILE A 197 -1.42 -1.51 -12.46
C ILE A 197 -2.50 -2.55 -12.14
N ALA A 198 -3.54 -2.69 -12.97
CA ALA A 198 -4.59 -3.68 -12.76
C ALA A 198 -4.01 -5.11 -12.69
N PHE A 199 -3.04 -5.44 -13.55
CA PHE A 199 -2.32 -6.71 -13.50
C PHE A 199 -1.52 -6.88 -12.21
N LEU A 200 -0.78 -5.86 -11.78
CA LEU A 200 -0.02 -5.91 -10.52
C LEU A 200 -0.93 -6.07 -9.30
N LEU A 201 -2.07 -5.38 -9.27
CA LEU A 201 -3.07 -5.56 -8.23
C LEU A 201 -3.66 -6.97 -8.28
N PHE A 202 -3.94 -7.50 -9.48
CA PHE A 202 -4.48 -8.84 -9.65
C PHE A 202 -3.52 -9.90 -9.11
N VAL A 203 -2.24 -9.83 -9.47
CA VAL A 203 -1.21 -10.81 -9.05
C VAL A 203 -0.59 -10.52 -7.69
N SER A 204 -0.99 -9.44 -7.01
CA SER A 204 -0.42 -9.01 -5.72
C SER A 204 -0.28 -10.10 -4.63
N PRO A 205 -1.17 -11.11 -4.51
CA PRO A 205 -1.02 -12.19 -3.53
C PRO A 205 0.23 -13.07 -3.69
N VAL A 206 0.90 -13.03 -4.85
CA VAL A 206 2.18 -13.74 -5.03
C VAL A 206 3.31 -13.13 -4.21
N SER A 207 3.14 -11.89 -3.76
CA SER A 207 4.13 -11.20 -2.93
C SER A 207 4.17 -11.68 -1.48
N LEU A 208 3.43 -12.75 -1.17
CA LEU A 208 3.47 -13.36 0.14
C LEU A 208 4.70 -14.25 0.26
N SER A 209 5.43 -14.07 1.35
CA SER A 209 6.64 -14.83 1.67
C SER A 209 6.42 -16.37 1.71
N LEU A 210 5.18 -16.80 1.95
CA LEU A 210 4.78 -18.22 1.96
C LEU A 210 4.50 -18.80 0.56
N ASN A 211 4.51 -17.97 -0.49
CA ASN A 211 3.97 -18.26 -1.80
C ASN A 211 4.97 -18.15 -2.99
N PRO A 212 6.26 -18.49 -2.86
CA PRO A 212 7.23 -18.27 -3.96
C PRO A 212 6.99 -19.14 -5.21
N THR A 213 6.07 -20.10 -5.17
CA THR A 213 5.91 -21.13 -6.23
C THR A 213 4.48 -21.30 -6.71
N LEU A 214 3.59 -20.36 -6.41
CA LEU A 214 2.18 -20.50 -6.73
C LEU A 214 1.92 -20.26 -8.21
N PRO A 215 1.32 -21.21 -8.93
CA PRO A 215 0.96 -20.98 -10.31
C PRO A 215 -0.18 -19.98 -10.39
N LEU A 216 0.05 -18.86 -11.09
CA LEU A 216 -0.92 -17.75 -11.18
C LEU A 216 -2.30 -18.27 -11.63
N SER A 217 -2.36 -19.13 -12.65
CA SER A 217 -3.62 -19.73 -13.14
C SER A 217 -4.46 -20.49 -12.10
N GLU A 218 -3.87 -20.96 -10.99
CA GLU A 218 -4.58 -21.69 -9.92
C GLU A 218 -5.06 -20.77 -8.78
N GLN A 219 -4.52 -19.55 -8.72
CA GLN A 219 -4.99 -18.48 -7.83
C GLN A 219 -6.06 -17.59 -8.48
N PHE A 220 -6.14 -17.61 -9.81
CA PHE A 220 -6.85 -16.60 -10.58
C PHE A 220 -7.92 -17.21 -11.49
N GLU A 221 -9.19 -17.07 -11.09
CA GLU A 221 -10.30 -17.16 -12.04
C GLU A 221 -10.35 -15.88 -12.87
N SER A 222 -9.93 -15.96 -14.13
CA SER A 222 -9.95 -14.86 -15.10
C SER A 222 -11.35 -14.66 -15.69
N ASP A 223 -12.30 -14.31 -14.84
CA ASP A 223 -13.59 -13.77 -15.28
C ASP A 223 -13.45 -12.26 -15.52
N ASP A 224 -14.01 -11.76 -16.62
CA ASP A 224 -14.04 -10.34 -16.99
C ASP A 224 -14.62 -9.47 -15.86
N GLN A 225 -15.63 -9.98 -15.15
CA GLN A 225 -16.21 -9.27 -14.00
C GLN A 225 -15.23 -9.11 -12.85
N ASN A 226 -14.37 -10.10 -12.64
CA ASN A 226 -13.35 -10.05 -11.59
C ASN A 226 -12.27 -9.04 -11.97
N TRP A 227 -11.77 -9.09 -13.21
CA TRP A 227 -10.78 -8.14 -13.73
C TRP A 227 -11.24 -6.68 -13.60
N TYR A 228 -12.49 -6.40 -13.95
CA TYR A 228 -13.07 -5.07 -13.86
C TYR A 228 -12.98 -4.46 -12.45
N LYS A 229 -13.10 -5.28 -11.39
CA LYS A 229 -12.94 -4.82 -10.00
C LYS A 229 -11.51 -4.34 -9.71
N TYR A 230 -10.49 -4.98 -10.29
CA TYR A 230 -9.09 -4.56 -10.13
C TYR A 230 -8.79 -3.34 -11.00
N GLU A 231 -9.37 -3.24 -12.20
CA GLU A 231 -9.23 -2.06 -13.06
C GLU A 231 -9.83 -0.80 -12.41
N GLN A 232 -10.98 -0.93 -11.73
CA GLN A 232 -11.57 0.16 -10.95
C GLN A 232 -10.63 0.67 -9.85
N ARG A 233 -9.93 -0.25 -9.16
CA ARG A 233 -8.92 0.08 -8.14
C ARG A 233 -7.68 0.71 -8.77
N ALA A 234 -7.20 0.12 -9.86
CA ALA A 234 -6.08 0.65 -10.64
C ALA A 234 -6.32 2.08 -11.12
N MET A 235 -7.57 2.44 -11.45
CA MET A 235 -7.93 3.81 -11.81
C MET A 235 -7.75 4.80 -10.64
N ASN A 236 -8.03 4.40 -9.40
CA ASN A 236 -7.75 5.23 -8.22
C ASN A 236 -6.24 5.47 -8.06
N LEU A 237 -5.42 4.44 -8.28
CA LEU A 237 -3.97 4.56 -8.25
C LEU A 237 -3.46 5.45 -9.38
N LEU A 238 -3.91 5.21 -10.62
CA LEU A 238 -3.51 5.96 -11.81
C LEU A 238 -3.79 7.46 -11.68
N ARG A 239 -4.95 7.81 -11.13
CA ARG A 239 -5.31 9.20 -10.82
C ARG A 239 -4.27 9.88 -9.92
N SER A 240 -3.60 9.16 -9.04
CA SER A 240 -2.57 9.72 -8.17
C SER A 240 -1.36 10.27 -8.94
N PHE A 241 -1.11 9.81 -10.18
CA PHE A 241 -0.02 10.29 -11.03
C PHE A 241 -0.34 11.58 -11.79
N ASP A 242 -1.61 11.87 -12.04
CA ASP A 242 -2.09 13.10 -12.69
C ASP A 242 -3.42 13.54 -12.06
N LEU A 243 -3.43 14.69 -11.38
CA LEU A 243 -4.59 15.21 -10.66
C LEU A 243 -5.81 15.43 -11.59
N ASP A 244 -5.57 15.74 -12.85
CA ASP A 244 -6.60 16.00 -13.87
C ASP A 244 -7.09 14.76 -14.60
N LEU A 245 -6.54 13.59 -14.25
CA LEU A 245 -6.92 12.34 -14.89
C LEU A 245 -8.31 11.86 -14.43
N SER A 246 -9.14 11.52 -15.42
CA SER A 246 -10.50 10.99 -15.25
C SER A 246 -10.73 9.80 -16.19
N LYS A 247 -11.84 9.09 -15.99
CA LYS A 247 -12.28 8.01 -16.91
C LYS A 247 -12.52 8.51 -18.33
N SER A 248 -12.84 9.80 -18.51
CA SER A 248 -13.11 10.38 -19.83
C SER A 248 -11.86 10.81 -20.58
N ASN A 249 -10.75 11.11 -19.89
CA ASN A 249 -9.56 11.68 -20.55
C ASN A 249 -8.29 10.81 -20.46
N TYR A 250 -8.28 9.73 -19.67
CA TYR A 250 -7.05 8.94 -19.46
C TYR A 250 -6.45 8.39 -20.76
N HIS A 251 -7.26 8.14 -21.80
CA HIS A 251 -6.81 7.64 -23.10
C HIS A 251 -5.73 8.48 -23.79
N THR A 252 -5.70 9.79 -23.55
CA THR A 252 -4.75 10.72 -24.17
C THR A 252 -3.66 11.21 -23.22
N ARG A 253 -3.74 10.83 -21.93
CA ARG A 253 -2.81 11.27 -20.90
C ARG A 253 -1.50 10.47 -20.96
N LYS A 254 -0.42 11.17 -20.64
CA LYS A 254 0.93 10.62 -20.53
C LYS A 254 1.52 11.03 -19.19
N ILE A 255 2.24 10.12 -18.55
CA ILE A 255 2.78 10.29 -17.20
C ILE A 255 4.28 10.50 -17.29
N PRO A 256 4.82 11.62 -16.79
CA PRO A 256 6.25 11.86 -16.75
C PRO A 256 6.93 11.12 -15.59
N PHE A 257 8.25 10.89 -15.72
CA PHE A 257 9.02 10.14 -14.71
C PHE A 257 8.99 10.79 -13.32
N ASN A 258 9.00 12.11 -13.21
CA ASN A 258 8.94 12.80 -11.91
C ASN A 258 7.63 12.49 -11.15
N ALA A 259 6.50 12.36 -11.85
CA ALA A 259 5.25 11.91 -11.26
C ALA A 259 5.35 10.43 -10.87
N PHE A 260 5.88 9.58 -11.77
CA PHE A 260 6.08 8.16 -11.50
C PHE A 260 6.91 7.89 -10.23
N GLU A 261 8.09 8.52 -10.14
CA GLU A 261 9.03 8.39 -9.03
C GLU A 261 8.42 8.85 -7.71
N ARG A 262 7.78 10.02 -7.71
CA ARG A 262 7.20 10.64 -6.51
C ARG A 262 6.01 9.86 -5.95
N ILE A 263 5.17 9.30 -6.82
CA ILE A 263 3.95 8.61 -6.39
C ILE A 263 4.24 7.20 -5.90
N ILE A 264 5.11 6.46 -6.60
CA ILE A 264 5.57 5.15 -6.10
C ILE A 264 6.40 5.36 -4.83
N GLY A 265 7.35 6.29 -4.88
CA GLY A 265 8.24 6.61 -3.77
C GLY A 265 9.16 5.45 -3.39
N THR A 266 9.87 5.62 -2.28
CA THR A 266 10.78 4.60 -1.73
C THR A 266 10.36 4.11 -0.35
N SER A 267 9.32 4.73 0.23
CA SER A 267 8.80 4.46 1.57
C SER A 267 7.42 5.11 1.75
N LEU A 268 6.72 4.75 2.84
CA LEU A 268 5.49 5.43 3.28
C LEU A 268 5.68 6.92 3.58
N ALA A 269 6.90 7.38 3.83
CA ALA A 269 7.16 8.79 4.12
C ALA A 269 7.22 9.68 2.86
N ASN A 270 7.45 9.09 1.69
CA ASN A 270 7.70 9.83 0.45
C ASN A 270 6.93 9.34 -0.80
N GLY A 271 6.15 8.26 -0.69
CA GLY A 271 5.31 7.72 -1.76
C GLY A 271 3.90 7.40 -1.27
N SER A 272 2.96 7.30 -2.22
CA SER A 272 1.59 6.82 -1.95
C SER A 272 1.46 5.31 -2.14
N MET A 273 2.39 4.66 -2.85
CA MET A 273 2.31 3.24 -3.20
C MET A 273 3.70 2.56 -3.30
N PRO A 274 4.49 2.51 -2.21
CA PRO A 274 5.86 1.99 -2.23
C PRO A 274 5.97 0.52 -2.64
N HIS A 275 4.91 -0.27 -2.40
CA HIS A 275 4.87 -1.72 -2.64
C HIS A 275 4.20 -2.09 -3.97
N LEU A 276 3.81 -1.13 -4.82
CA LEU A 276 3.13 -1.39 -6.08
C LEU A 276 3.91 -2.37 -6.99
N LEU A 277 5.24 -2.24 -7.03
CA LEU A 277 6.09 -2.99 -7.95
C LEU A 277 6.59 -4.32 -7.38
N ASP A 278 6.31 -4.62 -6.11
CA ASP A 278 6.77 -5.85 -5.44
C ASP A 278 6.32 -7.13 -6.17
N PRO A 279 5.11 -7.23 -6.75
CA PRO A 279 4.70 -8.44 -7.46
C PRO A 279 5.59 -8.80 -8.67
N LEU A 280 6.32 -7.84 -9.25
CA LEU A 280 7.11 -8.07 -10.48
C LEU A 280 8.19 -9.14 -10.32
N HIS A 281 8.89 -9.13 -9.19
CA HIS A 281 9.93 -10.12 -8.94
C HIS A 281 9.32 -11.46 -8.49
N HIS A 282 8.30 -11.42 -7.64
CA HIS A 282 7.64 -12.61 -7.13
C HIS A 282 6.92 -13.44 -8.20
N ILE A 283 6.38 -12.82 -9.25
CA ILE A 283 5.86 -13.55 -10.42
C ILE A 283 6.95 -14.49 -10.98
N LEU A 284 8.19 -14.02 -11.02
CA LEU A 284 9.32 -14.71 -11.61
C LEU A 284 9.93 -15.78 -10.69
N ASP A 285 9.58 -15.82 -9.40
CA ASP A 285 10.07 -16.84 -8.46
C ASP A 285 9.72 -18.26 -8.93
N SER A 286 8.58 -18.43 -9.62
CA SER A 286 8.20 -19.71 -10.22
C SER A 286 9.20 -20.25 -11.26
N LEU A 287 10.07 -19.40 -11.81
CA LEU A 287 11.18 -19.83 -12.66
C LEU A 287 12.32 -20.46 -11.84
N LEU A 288 12.52 -20.03 -10.59
CA LEU A 288 13.67 -20.37 -9.75
C LEU A 288 13.41 -21.53 -8.77
N TYR A 289 12.16 -21.94 -8.61
CA TYR A 289 11.75 -22.98 -7.68
C TYR A 289 10.89 -24.05 -8.37
N THR A 290 11.11 -25.31 -8.01
CA THR A 290 10.43 -26.48 -8.62
C THR A 290 9.34 -27.08 -7.73
N THR A 291 9.22 -26.64 -6.48
CA THR A 291 8.36 -27.32 -5.49
C THR A 291 6.95 -26.74 -5.50
N PRO A 292 5.90 -27.52 -5.82
CA PRO A 292 4.54 -27.13 -5.53
C PRO A 292 4.33 -27.25 -4.01
N VAL A 293 4.59 -26.18 -3.27
CA VAL A 293 4.09 -26.09 -1.88
C VAL A 293 2.56 -26.13 -1.98
N ALA A 294 1.93 -26.97 -1.16
CA ALA A 294 0.47 -27.09 -1.12
C ALA A 294 -0.16 -25.70 -0.99
N LEU A 295 -1.10 -25.38 -1.89
CA LEU A 295 -1.76 -24.08 -1.97
C LEU A 295 -2.33 -23.70 -0.59
N ARG A 296 -1.75 -22.71 0.10
CA ARG A 296 -2.48 -22.01 1.16
C ARG A 296 -3.34 -20.96 0.50
N ARG A 297 -4.59 -21.35 0.19
CA ARG A 297 -5.61 -20.38 -0.19
C ARG A 297 -5.74 -19.34 0.93
N LEU A 298 -5.85 -18.07 0.53
CA LEU A 298 -6.15 -17.00 1.45
C LEU A 298 -7.53 -17.26 2.05
N ASP A 299 -7.57 -17.61 3.32
CA ASP A 299 -8.81 -17.72 4.08
C ASP A 299 -9.24 -16.30 4.46
N PHE A 300 -9.87 -15.62 3.51
CA PHE A 300 -10.35 -14.25 3.66
C PHE A 300 -11.84 -14.17 3.36
N SER A 301 -12.61 -13.79 4.38
CA SER A 301 -14.03 -13.47 4.23
C SER A 301 -14.19 -12.00 3.84
N GLU A 302 -14.69 -11.76 2.63
CA GLU A 302 -14.99 -10.39 2.17
C GLU A 302 -16.01 -9.69 3.07
N SER A 303 -15.93 -8.37 3.08
CA SER A 303 -16.87 -7.46 3.73
C SER A 303 -17.37 -6.43 2.74
N ARG A 304 -18.07 -5.38 3.22
CA ARG A 304 -18.64 -4.37 2.32
C ARG A 304 -17.58 -3.43 1.76
N ILE A 305 -16.53 -3.13 2.53
CA ILE A 305 -15.39 -2.33 2.05
C ILE A 305 -14.24 -3.23 1.63
N LEU A 306 -13.84 -4.16 2.50
CA LEU A 306 -12.67 -5.00 2.28
C LEU A 306 -13.01 -6.22 1.42
N THR A 307 -12.83 -6.07 0.11
CA THR A 307 -12.89 -7.12 -0.93
C THR A 307 -11.47 -7.57 -1.32
N HIS A 308 -11.32 -8.63 -2.12
CA HIS A 308 -10.01 -9.04 -2.64
C HIS A 308 -9.30 -7.93 -3.44
N SER A 309 -10.04 -7.17 -4.25
CA SER A 309 -9.47 -6.05 -5.00
C SER A 309 -9.09 -4.85 -4.11
N MET A 310 -9.79 -4.65 -2.99
CA MET A 310 -9.39 -3.67 -1.98
C MET A 310 -8.14 -4.13 -1.22
N LEU A 311 -8.02 -5.42 -0.88
CA LEU A 311 -6.79 -5.96 -0.28
C LEU A 311 -5.58 -5.72 -1.19
N ALA A 312 -5.73 -5.94 -2.49
CA ALA A 312 -4.68 -5.62 -3.46
C ALA A 312 -4.30 -4.13 -3.47
N GLU A 313 -5.29 -3.23 -3.44
CA GLU A 313 -5.05 -1.78 -3.30
C GLU A 313 -4.29 -1.47 -1.99
N LEU A 314 -4.69 -2.07 -0.86
CA LEU A 314 -4.00 -1.91 0.43
C LEU A 314 -2.58 -2.45 0.43
N ALA A 315 -2.32 -3.56 -0.28
CA ALA A 315 -0.99 -4.15 -0.41
C ALA A 315 0.01 -3.26 -1.17
N THR A 316 -0.46 -2.19 -1.83
CA THR A 316 0.43 -1.17 -2.40
C THR A 316 0.95 -0.17 -1.36
N ILE A 317 0.24 -0.04 -0.24
CA ILE A 317 0.58 0.85 0.88
C ILE A 317 1.28 0.05 1.99
N LEU A 318 0.69 -1.08 2.39
CA LEU A 318 1.12 -1.88 3.53
C LEU A 318 1.82 -3.17 3.08
N PRO A 319 2.73 -3.74 3.90
CA PRO A 319 3.39 -4.99 3.56
C PRO A 319 2.41 -6.14 3.26
N PRO A 320 2.64 -6.96 2.22
CA PRO A 320 1.74 -8.06 1.83
C PRO A 320 1.39 -9.02 2.96
N ASP A 321 2.37 -9.41 3.79
CA ASP A 321 2.15 -10.32 4.92
C ASP A 321 1.14 -9.76 5.94
N LEU A 322 1.14 -8.43 6.13
CA LEU A 322 0.19 -7.76 7.03
C LEU A 322 -1.22 -7.81 6.45
N VAL A 323 -1.35 -7.55 5.14
CA VAL A 323 -2.64 -7.44 4.45
C VAL A 323 -3.30 -8.81 4.24
N TYR A 324 -2.58 -9.81 3.75
CA TYR A 324 -3.22 -11.07 3.36
C TYR A 324 -3.25 -12.14 4.46
N GLN A 325 -2.34 -12.10 5.44
CA GLN A 325 -2.28 -13.16 6.47
C GLN A 325 -2.77 -12.68 7.85
N ARG A 326 -2.45 -11.44 8.21
CA ARG A 326 -2.61 -10.93 9.57
C ARG A 326 -3.87 -10.09 9.78
N LEU A 327 -4.65 -9.81 8.73
CA LEU A 327 -5.91 -9.10 8.91
C LEU A 327 -6.96 -9.97 9.60
N ARG A 328 -7.59 -9.39 10.62
CA ARG A 328 -8.66 -9.99 11.43
C ARG A 328 -9.80 -9.00 11.57
N LYS A 329 -11.02 -9.45 11.26
CA LYS A 329 -12.22 -8.62 11.39
C LYS A 329 -12.50 -8.34 12.87
N LEU A 330 -12.44 -7.07 13.30
CA LEU A 330 -12.76 -6.67 14.69
C LEU A 330 -14.14 -6.05 14.78
N PHE A 331 -14.44 -5.10 13.89
CA PHE A 331 -15.70 -4.37 13.89
C PHE A 331 -16.18 -4.12 12.46
N VAL A 332 -17.48 -4.33 12.23
CA VAL A 332 -18.17 -3.93 11.00
C VAL A 332 -19.48 -3.29 11.43
N GLY A 333 -19.66 -2.00 11.10
CA GLY A 333 -20.82 -1.22 11.51
C GLY A 333 -22.15 -1.81 11.02
N ALA A 334 -22.16 -2.38 9.82
CA ALA A 334 -23.33 -3.05 9.25
C ALA A 334 -23.76 -4.32 10.03
N GLU A 335 -22.82 -4.99 10.70
CA GLU A 335 -23.09 -6.21 11.50
C GLU A 335 -23.32 -5.87 12.98
N SER A 336 -22.65 -4.84 13.48
CA SER A 336 -22.50 -4.56 14.93
C SER A 336 -23.30 -3.34 15.40
N GLY A 337 -23.93 -2.62 14.46
CA GLY A 337 -24.54 -1.32 14.68
C GLY A 337 -23.52 -0.17 14.66
N PHE A 338 -23.92 0.97 14.09
CA PHE A 338 -23.13 2.21 14.05
C PHE A 338 -23.20 2.91 15.41
N SER A 339 -22.41 2.47 16.37
CA SER A 339 -22.30 3.14 17.67
C SER A 339 -20.90 3.04 18.26
N MET A 340 -20.46 4.14 18.88
CA MET A 340 -19.18 4.21 19.61
C MET A 340 -19.05 3.07 20.63
N ARG A 341 -20.11 2.79 21.39
CA ARG A 341 -20.09 1.73 22.42
C ARG A 341 -19.86 0.32 21.84
N SER A 342 -20.43 0.03 20.67
CA SER A 342 -20.25 -1.26 19.99
C SER A 342 -18.83 -1.39 19.42
N MET A 343 -18.28 -0.29 18.91
CA MET A 343 -16.88 -0.27 18.46
C MET A 343 -15.91 -0.42 19.65
N GLU A 344 -16.14 0.29 20.75
CA GLU A 344 -15.32 0.21 21.97
C GLU A 344 -15.22 -1.23 22.47
N SER A 345 -16.36 -1.92 22.63
CA SER A 345 -16.38 -3.28 23.18
C SER A 345 -15.68 -4.32 22.31
N LYS A 346 -15.61 -4.11 20.99
CA LYS A 346 -14.99 -5.05 20.05
C LYS A 346 -13.51 -4.75 19.76
N VAL A 347 -13.13 -3.48 19.75
CA VAL A 347 -11.83 -3.04 19.22
C VAL A 347 -10.79 -2.82 20.32
N PHE A 348 -11.17 -2.31 21.49
CA PHE A 348 -10.21 -1.75 22.47
C PHE A 348 -9.26 -2.78 23.10
N LYS A 349 -9.60 -4.05 23.03
CA LYS A 349 -8.79 -5.14 23.61
C LYS A 349 -7.78 -5.73 22.64
N TRP A 350 -7.77 -5.20 21.42
CA TRP A 350 -6.82 -5.61 20.42
C TRP A 350 -5.49 -4.91 20.64
N ASN A 351 -4.47 -5.69 21.03
CA ASN A 351 -3.14 -5.20 21.39
C ASN A 351 -2.15 -5.26 20.22
N ALA A 352 -2.60 -4.98 19.01
CA ALA A 352 -1.78 -4.95 17.81
C ALA A 352 -2.29 -3.83 16.88
N PRO A 353 -1.57 -3.50 15.79
CA PRO A 353 -2.00 -2.46 14.88
C PRO A 353 -3.41 -2.70 14.33
N THR A 354 -4.07 -1.63 13.93
CA THR A 354 -5.42 -1.66 13.37
C THR A 354 -5.52 -0.77 12.14
N ILE A 355 -6.43 -1.15 11.25
CA ILE A 355 -6.87 -0.39 10.10
C ILE A 355 -8.34 -0.04 10.30
N LEU A 356 -8.64 1.25 10.36
CA LEU A 356 -10.01 1.76 10.26
C LEU A 356 -10.30 2.10 8.80
N LEU A 357 -11.37 1.56 8.25
CA LEU A 357 -11.87 1.88 6.92
C LEU A 357 -13.23 2.57 7.06
N VAL A 358 -13.38 3.71 6.39
CA VAL A 358 -14.65 4.43 6.30
C VAL A 358 -14.96 4.71 4.85
N SER A 359 -16.15 4.32 4.41
CA SER A 359 -16.64 4.58 3.06
C SER A 359 -17.95 5.34 3.10
N GLY A 360 -18.17 6.21 2.13
CA GLY A 360 -19.37 7.02 2.10
C GLY A 360 -19.61 7.74 0.78
N LYS A 361 -20.74 8.44 0.72
CA LYS A 361 -21.11 9.28 -0.42
C LYS A 361 -20.85 10.74 -0.09
N THR A 362 -20.10 11.41 -0.96
CA THR A 362 -19.74 12.82 -0.85
C THR A 362 -21.01 13.67 -0.84
N ILE A 363 -21.09 14.61 0.10
CA ILE A 363 -22.20 15.55 0.21
C ILE A 363 -21.84 16.75 -0.66
N GLN A 364 -22.45 16.85 -1.83
CA GLN A 364 -22.28 18.02 -2.68
C GLN A 364 -23.04 19.21 -2.08
N ILE A 365 -22.30 20.28 -1.79
CA ILE A 365 -22.91 21.56 -1.40
C ILE A 365 -23.34 22.26 -2.69
N GLN A 366 -24.62 22.18 -3.02
CA GLN A 366 -25.16 22.90 -4.17
C GLN A 366 -24.98 24.42 -3.96
N PRO A 367 -24.52 25.17 -4.98
CA PRO A 367 -24.38 26.62 -4.88
C PRO A 367 -25.76 27.29 -4.79
N SER A 368 -26.03 27.93 -3.64
CA SER A 368 -26.97 29.03 -3.29
C SER A 368 -28.35 29.23 -3.95
N SER A 369 -28.78 28.50 -4.98
CA SER A 369 -30.08 28.68 -5.65
C SER A 369 -31.01 27.47 -5.61
N GLU A 370 -30.58 26.36 -5.01
CA GLU A 370 -31.41 25.17 -4.77
C GLU A 370 -31.39 24.79 -3.28
N PRO A 371 -32.47 24.19 -2.73
CA PRO A 371 -32.60 23.94 -1.32
C PRO A 371 -31.48 23.03 -0.80
N ALA A 372 -30.80 23.48 0.26
CA ALA A 372 -29.73 22.77 0.94
C ALA A 372 -30.08 21.29 1.20
N PRO A 373 -29.10 20.37 1.16
CA PRO A 373 -29.36 18.95 1.32
C PRO A 373 -30.20 18.69 2.57
N GLN A 374 -31.28 17.93 2.39
CA GLN A 374 -32.35 17.67 3.36
C GLN A 374 -31.91 16.82 4.57
N ASN A 375 -30.60 16.66 4.80
CA ASN A 375 -30.04 15.88 5.89
C ASN A 375 -29.87 16.74 7.14
N LYS A 376 -30.88 16.72 8.02
CA LYS A 376 -30.89 17.44 9.30
C LYS A 376 -29.65 17.18 10.16
N LYS A 377 -29.08 15.97 10.07
CA LYS A 377 -27.90 15.56 10.86
C LYS A 377 -26.64 16.24 10.34
N TYR A 378 -26.46 16.29 9.03
CA TYR A 378 -25.38 17.06 8.40
C TYR A 378 -25.45 18.54 8.78
N THR A 379 -26.64 19.16 8.73
CA THR A 379 -26.82 20.57 9.13
C THR A 379 -26.47 20.79 10.60
N ALA A 380 -26.84 19.85 11.48
CA ALA A 380 -26.48 19.92 12.90
C ALA A 380 -24.96 19.79 13.10
N PHE A 381 -24.31 18.83 12.44
CA PHE A 381 -22.87 18.66 12.49
C PHE A 381 -22.13 19.91 11.99
N MET A 382 -22.55 20.49 10.87
CA MET A 382 -21.96 21.73 10.31
C MET A 382 -22.21 22.98 11.14
N SER A 383 -23.18 22.96 12.07
CA SER A 383 -23.37 24.05 13.03
C SER A 383 -22.32 24.02 14.16
N GLU A 384 -21.78 22.83 14.44
CA GLU A 384 -20.79 22.57 15.49
C GLU A 384 -19.36 22.51 14.93
N TYR A 385 -19.22 22.21 13.64
CA TYR A 385 -17.97 22.08 12.93
C TYR A 385 -17.56 23.42 12.31
N PRO A 386 -16.31 23.90 12.49
CA PRO A 386 -15.88 25.19 11.95
C PRO A 386 -15.99 25.23 10.42
N ARG A 387 -16.51 26.32 9.86
CA ARG A 387 -16.60 26.49 8.40
C ARG A 387 -15.21 26.45 7.76
N PHE A 388 -15.14 25.75 6.63
CA PHE A 388 -13.95 25.76 5.79
C PHE A 388 -13.82 27.09 5.05
N HIS A 389 -12.65 27.69 5.17
CA HIS A 389 -12.23 28.85 4.39
C HIS A 389 -10.83 28.54 3.87
N ALA A 390 -10.68 28.48 2.55
CA ALA A 390 -9.35 28.39 1.96
C ALA A 390 -8.54 29.63 2.35
N SER A 391 -7.32 29.41 2.82
CA SER A 391 -6.35 30.45 3.20
C SER A 391 -5.99 31.34 2.01
N HIS A 392 -6.06 30.78 0.80
CA HIS A 392 -5.77 31.45 -0.46
C HIS A 392 -6.95 31.35 -1.42
N ALA A 393 -7.41 32.49 -1.94
CA ALA A 393 -8.51 32.57 -2.92
C ALA A 393 -8.19 31.80 -4.22
N ASP A 394 -6.92 31.72 -4.59
CA ASP A 394 -6.41 31.03 -5.77
C ASP A 394 -5.96 29.58 -5.49
N SER A 395 -6.39 28.98 -4.37
CA SER A 395 -6.10 27.57 -4.09
C SER A 395 -6.57 26.70 -5.26
N PRO A 396 -5.69 25.83 -5.82
CA PRO A 396 -6.07 24.98 -6.93
C PRO A 396 -7.22 24.07 -6.50
N LYS A 397 -8.23 23.96 -7.35
CA LYS A 397 -9.36 23.06 -7.10
C LYS A 397 -9.00 21.68 -7.59
N LEU A 398 -9.25 20.67 -6.75
CA LEU A 398 -9.22 19.29 -7.22
C LEU A 398 -10.34 19.07 -8.24
N PRO A 399 -10.07 18.38 -9.34
CA PRO A 399 -11.10 17.97 -10.29
C PRO A 399 -12.19 17.18 -9.60
N ALA A 400 -13.44 17.42 -9.99
CA ALA A 400 -14.57 16.68 -9.47
C ALA A 400 -14.37 15.18 -9.79
N PRO A 401 -14.57 14.29 -8.81
CA PRO A 401 -14.39 12.88 -9.05
C PRO A 401 -15.51 12.32 -9.93
N ASP A 402 -15.19 11.30 -10.73
CA ASP A 402 -16.18 10.59 -11.57
C ASP A 402 -17.25 9.83 -10.74
N SER A 403 -17.03 9.69 -9.44
CA SER A 403 -17.93 9.01 -8.51
C SER A 403 -18.01 9.80 -7.21
N ASP A 404 -19.21 9.90 -6.66
CA ASP A 404 -19.41 10.50 -5.35
C ASP A 404 -18.92 9.60 -4.20
N GLN A 405 -18.49 8.37 -4.48
CA GLN A 405 -17.98 7.47 -3.45
C GLN A 405 -16.54 7.77 -3.04
N CYS A 406 -16.34 7.96 -1.75
CA CYS A 406 -15.03 8.09 -1.14
C CYS A 406 -14.76 6.94 -0.16
N VAL A 407 -13.48 6.59 -0.03
CA VAL A 407 -13.02 5.61 0.94
C VAL A 407 -11.75 6.16 1.57
N PHE A 408 -11.76 6.27 2.89
CA PHE A 408 -10.60 6.63 3.70
C PHE A 408 -10.19 5.45 4.57
N MET A 409 -8.89 5.38 4.80
CA MET A 409 -8.24 4.45 5.68
C MET A 409 -7.46 5.23 6.74
N VAL A 410 -7.45 4.73 7.98
CA VAL A 410 -6.51 5.16 9.00
C VAL A 410 -5.78 3.95 9.53
N TYR A 411 -4.46 3.98 9.49
CA TYR A 411 -3.61 2.98 10.12
C TYR A 411 -3.16 3.49 11.49
N MET A 412 -3.23 2.63 12.50
CA MET A 412 -2.75 2.93 13.84
C MET A 412 -2.03 1.74 14.43
N GLU A 413 -0.83 1.98 14.93
CA GLU A 413 -0.03 0.95 15.61
C GLU A 413 -0.43 0.79 17.08
N ARG A 414 -0.80 1.89 17.74
CA ARG A 414 -1.22 1.85 19.15
C ARG A 414 -2.65 1.32 19.33
N PRO A 415 -2.90 0.55 20.42
CA PRO A 415 -4.24 0.12 20.79
C PRO A 415 -5.19 1.28 21.02
N TRP A 416 -6.47 1.03 20.77
CA TRP A 416 -7.53 2.01 20.99
C TRP A 416 -7.77 2.26 22.48
N ARG A 417 -8.04 3.53 22.84
CA ARG A 417 -8.42 3.92 24.20
C ARG A 417 -9.39 5.08 24.19
N ILE A 418 -10.17 5.21 25.27
CA ILE A 418 -11.02 6.40 25.47
C ILE A 418 -10.09 7.59 25.68
N SER A 419 -10.37 8.66 24.95
CA SER A 419 -9.52 9.83 24.83
C SER A 419 -10.42 11.06 24.76
N ASN A 420 -10.95 11.43 25.95
CA ASN A 420 -11.84 12.59 26.07
C ASN A 420 -11.08 13.91 26.21
N GLY A 421 -9.82 13.87 26.67
CA GLY A 421 -8.98 15.06 26.90
C GLY A 421 -7.67 15.09 26.12
N GLU A 422 -7.01 13.94 25.94
CA GLU A 422 -5.70 13.84 25.30
C GLU A 422 -5.69 12.79 24.19
N CYS A 423 -5.09 13.11 23.05
CA CYS A 423 -4.94 12.20 21.92
C CYS A 423 -4.11 10.94 22.26
N PHE A 424 -4.16 9.96 21.37
CA PHE A 424 -3.33 8.75 21.38
C PHE A 424 -2.89 8.40 19.96
N GLY A 425 -1.98 7.43 19.83
CA GLY A 425 -1.32 7.11 18.57
C GLY A 425 0.15 7.52 18.61
N ASP A 426 0.84 7.32 17.49
CA ASP A 426 2.27 7.59 17.34
C ASP A 426 2.62 8.00 15.91
N GLU A 427 3.91 8.21 15.65
CA GLU A 427 4.46 8.58 14.35
C GLU A 427 4.24 7.51 13.25
N HIS A 428 3.82 6.30 13.58
CA HIS A 428 3.49 5.29 12.57
C HIS A 428 2.05 5.41 12.08
N CYS A 429 1.22 6.24 12.74
CA CYS A 429 -0.11 6.55 12.26
C CYS A 429 -0.08 7.31 10.93
N PHE A 430 -1.05 7.00 10.06
CA PHE A 430 -1.27 7.76 8.84
C PHE A 430 -2.73 7.68 8.39
N ILE A 431 -3.16 8.69 7.64
CA ILE A 431 -4.43 8.68 6.93
C ILE A 431 -4.13 8.34 5.46
N ALA A 432 -4.93 7.52 4.82
CA ALA A 432 -4.91 7.35 3.38
C ALA A 432 -6.30 7.56 2.80
N GLN A 433 -6.38 8.30 1.69
CA GLN A 433 -7.55 8.26 0.83
C GLN A 433 -7.31 7.14 -0.18
N LEU A 434 -8.26 6.22 -0.34
CA LEU A 434 -8.19 5.10 -1.29
C LEU A 434 -9.04 5.38 -2.54
N SER A 435 -10.22 5.99 -2.34
CA SER A 435 -11.12 6.41 -3.42
C SER A 435 -11.49 7.88 -3.22
N PRO A 436 -11.54 8.71 -4.29
CA PRO A 436 -11.45 8.36 -5.72
C PRO A 436 -10.01 8.29 -6.28
N ARG A 437 -9.01 8.55 -5.44
CA ARG A 437 -7.58 8.59 -5.77
C ARG A 437 -6.79 8.14 -4.55
N GLN A 438 -5.70 7.42 -4.75
CA GLN A 438 -4.85 6.94 -3.66
C GLN A 438 -3.87 8.03 -3.19
N ILE A 439 -4.12 8.60 -2.01
CA ILE A 439 -3.26 9.63 -1.42
C ILE A 439 -2.90 9.22 -0.01
N LEU A 440 -1.60 9.17 0.28
CA LEU A 440 -1.10 8.88 1.63
C LEU A 440 -0.73 10.18 2.36
N PHE A 441 -1.23 10.33 3.58
CA PHE A 441 -0.96 11.42 4.51
C PHE A 441 -0.22 10.85 5.73
N PRO A 442 1.10 10.62 5.63
CA PRO A 442 1.90 10.09 6.72
C PRO A 442 2.01 11.10 7.87
N SER A 443 2.39 10.64 9.05
CA SER A 443 2.67 11.52 10.19
C SER A 443 3.74 12.58 9.87
N SER A 444 3.65 13.69 10.58
CA SER A 444 4.59 14.79 10.56
C SER A 444 5.09 15.05 11.98
N ASN A 445 6.20 15.78 12.11
CA ASN A 445 6.78 16.13 13.40
C ASN A 445 6.20 17.43 13.98
N ASN A 446 5.16 18.02 13.36
CA ASN A 446 4.64 19.33 13.75
C ASN A 446 3.73 19.27 14.97
N ALA A 447 2.96 18.19 15.13
CA ALA A 447 2.00 18.02 16.23
C ALA A 447 1.77 16.54 16.53
N GLN A 448 1.38 16.22 17.77
CA GLN A 448 1.12 14.86 18.24
C GLN A 448 -0.37 14.59 18.49
N ASN A 449 -1.25 15.16 17.65
CA ASN A 449 -2.71 14.97 17.78
C ASN A 449 -3.18 13.82 16.87
N PHE A 450 -2.58 12.63 17.00
CA PHE A 450 -2.75 11.53 16.04
C PHE A 450 -4.19 11.03 15.97
N ALA A 451 -4.76 10.56 17.07
CA ALA A 451 -6.13 10.07 17.14
C ALA A 451 -6.82 10.44 18.46
N TYR A 452 -8.14 10.51 18.45
CA TYR A 452 -8.97 10.51 19.67
C TYR A 452 -10.23 9.67 19.50
N PHE A 453 -10.74 9.18 20.63
CA PHE A 453 -12.01 8.46 20.74
C PHE A 453 -12.80 9.06 21.90
N ASN A 454 -13.71 9.97 21.58
CA ASN A 454 -14.41 10.79 22.57
C ASN A 454 -15.84 10.28 22.78
N THR A 455 -16.09 9.70 23.96
CA THR A 455 -17.38 9.12 24.35
C THR A 455 -18.36 10.14 24.93
N LEU A 456 -17.93 11.38 25.16
CA LEU A 456 -18.78 12.48 25.65
C LEU A 456 -19.60 13.13 24.54
N GLY A 457 -19.63 12.55 23.33
CA GLY A 457 -20.36 13.06 22.17
C GLY A 457 -19.48 13.72 21.10
N GLY A 458 -18.16 13.65 21.25
CA GLY A 458 -17.19 14.18 20.29
C GLY A 458 -16.78 13.24 19.15
N GLY A 459 -17.18 11.96 19.19
CA GLY A 459 -16.92 11.01 18.11
C GLY A 459 -15.45 10.60 18.00
N LEU A 460 -14.99 10.37 16.77
CA LEU A 460 -13.61 10.01 16.46
C LEU A 460 -12.95 11.12 15.66
N GLY A 461 -11.65 11.30 15.84
CA GLY A 461 -10.90 12.19 14.98
C GLY A 461 -9.45 11.79 14.88
N PHE A 462 -8.87 12.13 13.74
CA PHE A 462 -7.49 11.85 13.40
C PHE A 462 -6.85 13.13 12.91
N GLY A 463 -5.71 13.50 13.50
CA GLY A 463 -4.98 14.70 13.14
C GLY A 463 -5.50 15.97 13.81
N SER A 464 -6.39 15.85 14.79
CA SER A 464 -7.06 16.96 15.49
C SER A 464 -7.13 16.72 16.99
N LYS A 465 -7.23 17.80 17.77
CA LYS A 465 -7.43 17.71 19.23
C LYS A 465 -8.86 17.24 19.54
N PRO A 466 -9.10 16.55 20.67
CA PRO A 466 -10.44 16.18 21.06
C PRO A 466 -11.35 17.41 21.14
N PRO A 467 -12.61 17.32 20.67
CA PRO A 467 -13.52 18.44 20.67
C PRO A 467 -13.88 18.85 22.10
N LEU A 468 -14.19 20.13 22.27
CA LEU A 468 -14.71 20.62 23.55
C LEU A 468 -16.19 20.29 23.64
N VAL A 469 -16.56 19.48 24.63
CA VAL A 469 -17.96 19.16 24.91
C VAL A 469 -18.34 19.70 26.30
N LYS A 470 -19.23 20.69 26.34
CA LYS A 470 -19.78 21.27 27.58
C LYS A 470 -21.25 21.62 27.39
N ASN A 471 -22.11 21.25 28.35
CA ASN A 471 -23.54 21.62 28.37
C ASN A 471 -24.28 21.36 27.03
N ASN A 472 -24.09 20.19 26.42
CA ASN A 472 -24.61 19.82 25.09
C ASN A 472 -24.10 20.69 23.91
N VAL A 473 -23.18 21.62 24.13
CA VAL A 473 -22.48 22.33 23.07
C VAL A 473 -21.21 21.56 22.73
N ARG A 474 -21.03 21.26 21.44
CA ARG A 474 -19.86 20.58 20.89
C ARG A 474 -19.14 21.54 19.97
N ILE A 475 -17.83 21.68 20.16
CA ILE A 475 -16.98 22.53 19.32
C ILE A 475 -15.83 21.68 18.81
N TYR A 476 -15.88 21.38 17.51
CA TYR A 476 -14.79 20.66 16.83
C TYR A 476 -13.65 21.62 16.47
N ARG A 477 -12.43 21.08 16.48
CA ARG A 477 -11.21 21.80 16.11
C ARG A 477 -10.39 20.94 15.16
N PRO A 478 -10.84 20.81 13.90
CA PRO A 478 -10.11 20.03 12.91
C PRO A 478 -8.70 20.60 12.72
N GLY A 479 -7.76 19.69 12.52
CA GLY A 479 -6.37 20.05 12.20
C GLY A 479 -6.21 20.36 10.72
N GLU A 480 -4.98 20.62 10.33
CA GLU A 480 -4.60 21.03 8.98
C GLU A 480 -4.85 19.92 7.96
N VAL A 481 -4.45 18.70 8.29
CA VAL A 481 -4.81 17.47 7.56
C VAL A 481 -5.45 16.54 8.58
N SER A 482 -6.78 16.42 8.52
CA SER A 482 -7.53 15.69 9.55
C SER A 482 -8.79 15.03 9.03
N LEU A 483 -9.15 13.89 9.63
CA LEU A 483 -10.40 13.18 9.41
C LEU A 483 -11.21 13.21 10.70
N THR A 484 -12.43 13.75 10.65
CA THR A 484 -13.36 13.79 11.78
C THR A 484 -14.57 12.93 11.47
N ILE A 485 -14.95 12.05 12.39
CA ILE A 485 -16.16 11.22 12.33
C ILE A 485 -17.04 11.61 13.52
N GLU A 486 -18.28 12.02 13.26
CA GLU A 486 -19.17 12.44 14.33
C GLU A 486 -19.55 11.27 15.27
N ALA A 487 -20.04 11.58 16.47
CA ALA A 487 -20.38 10.55 17.47
C ALA A 487 -21.46 9.55 17.03
N GLY A 488 -22.33 9.94 16.10
CA GLY A 488 -23.32 9.05 15.48
C GLY A 488 -22.74 8.06 14.48
N MET A 489 -21.49 8.26 14.03
CA MET A 489 -20.85 7.50 12.94
C MET A 489 -21.63 7.54 11.62
N GLU A 490 -22.36 8.63 11.35
CA GLU A 490 -23.15 8.80 10.12
C GLU A 490 -22.55 9.84 9.18
N ILE A 491 -21.88 10.87 9.71
CA ILE A 491 -21.18 11.90 8.94
C ILE A 491 -19.69 11.89 9.26
N ALA A 492 -18.88 12.06 8.21
CA ALA A 492 -17.47 12.37 8.33
C ALA A 492 -17.09 13.60 7.51
N SER A 493 -16.03 14.28 7.95
CA SER A 493 -15.42 15.38 7.22
C SER A 493 -13.91 15.23 7.21
N PHE A 494 -13.32 15.24 6.02
CA PHE A 494 -11.89 15.27 5.79
C PHE A 494 -11.48 16.70 5.41
N ARG A 495 -10.61 17.30 6.21
CA ARG A 495 -10.04 18.64 5.97
C ARG A 495 -8.59 18.50 5.53
N HIS A 496 -8.24 19.22 4.48
CA HIS A 496 -6.89 19.30 3.95
C HIS A 496 -6.54 20.77 3.65
N LEU A 497 -5.53 21.28 4.34
CA LEU A 497 -4.93 22.59 4.12
C LEU A 497 -3.58 22.44 3.43
N ALA A 498 -3.06 23.54 2.87
CA ALA A 498 -1.81 23.53 2.12
C ALA A 498 -0.57 23.37 3.03
N ILE A 499 -0.77 23.38 4.35
CA ILE A 499 0.27 23.26 5.36
C ILE A 499 0.19 21.92 6.11
N PRO A 500 1.32 21.30 6.47
CA PRO A 500 1.33 20.08 7.26
C PRO A 500 0.94 20.35 8.72
N GLY A 501 0.09 19.49 9.27
CA GLY A 501 -0.31 19.46 10.68
C GLY A 501 0.29 18.24 11.38
N THR A 502 -0.50 17.51 12.15
CA THR A 502 -0.12 16.17 12.65
C THR A 502 0.24 15.22 11.50
N TYR A 503 -0.47 15.33 10.37
CA TYR A 503 -0.20 14.59 9.15
C TYR A 503 0.32 15.52 8.05
N ARG A 504 1.13 14.97 7.14
CA ARG A 504 1.63 15.66 5.95
C ARG A 504 0.52 15.83 4.91
N THR A 505 0.74 16.74 3.97
CA THR A 505 -0.20 17.06 2.89
C THR A 505 -0.26 15.99 1.80
N GLY A 506 0.68 15.04 1.76
CA GLY A 506 0.72 13.91 0.83
C GLY A 506 1.60 14.15 -0.40
N SER A 507 2.24 13.08 -0.90
CA SER A 507 3.26 13.15 -1.97
C SER A 507 2.71 13.49 -3.35
N VAL A 508 1.38 13.42 -3.52
CA VAL A 508 0.68 13.67 -4.79
C VAL A 508 0.77 15.14 -5.23
N PHE A 509 1.00 16.06 -4.31
CA PHE A 509 1.09 17.50 -4.58
C PHE A 509 2.56 17.92 -4.77
N SER A 510 2.88 18.62 -5.86
CA SER A 510 4.27 18.92 -6.24
C SER A 510 4.65 20.34 -5.86
N SER A 511 4.11 21.32 -6.58
CA SER A 511 4.38 22.75 -6.42
C SER A 511 3.23 23.50 -5.78
N THR A 512 1.99 23.08 -6.06
CA THR A 512 0.78 23.70 -5.54
C THR A 512 -0.04 22.66 -4.79
N VAL A 513 -0.24 22.90 -3.50
CA VAL A 513 -1.02 22.03 -2.61
C VAL A 513 -2.45 22.60 -2.55
N PRO A 514 -3.47 21.85 -3.00
CA PRO A 514 -4.85 22.31 -2.92
C PRO A 514 -5.33 22.31 -1.47
N GLU A 515 -6.17 23.27 -1.13
CA GLU A 515 -6.93 23.26 0.11
C GLU A 515 -8.37 22.86 -0.19
N PHE A 516 -8.89 21.89 0.55
CA PHE A 516 -10.24 21.39 0.34
C PHE A 516 -10.81 20.75 1.62
N GLU A 517 -12.14 20.67 1.64
CA GLU A 517 -12.88 19.92 2.65
C GLU A 517 -13.88 19.00 1.95
N HIS A 518 -13.85 17.72 2.32
CA HIS A 518 -14.77 16.72 1.81
C HIS A 518 -15.60 16.19 2.98
N SER A 519 -16.89 16.55 2.98
CA SER A 519 -17.87 15.97 3.88
C SER A 519 -18.65 14.87 3.17
N PHE A 520 -18.88 13.75 3.85
CA PHE A 520 -19.53 12.58 3.28
C PHE A 520 -20.42 11.85 4.30
N GLU A 521 -21.48 11.25 3.79
CA GLU A 521 -22.35 10.36 4.56
C GLU A 521 -21.76 8.95 4.59
N ILE A 522 -21.44 8.48 5.79
CA ILE A 522 -20.84 7.18 6.05
C ILE A 522 -21.85 6.10 5.68
N THR A 523 -21.48 5.26 4.71
CA THR A 523 -22.27 4.09 4.33
C THR A 523 -21.77 2.84 5.05
N ASN A 524 -20.44 2.70 5.21
CA ASN A 524 -19.85 1.59 5.95
C ASN A 524 -18.65 2.08 6.76
N LEU A 525 -18.48 1.50 7.95
CA LEU A 525 -17.33 1.70 8.83
C LEU A 525 -16.86 0.33 9.31
N GLU A 526 -15.58 0.04 9.13
CA GLU A 526 -14.97 -1.24 9.47
C GLU A 526 -13.64 -1.02 10.21
N VAL A 527 -13.33 -1.92 11.14
CA VAL A 527 -12.03 -1.95 11.82
C VAL A 527 -11.47 -3.35 11.73
N TRP A 528 -10.25 -3.43 11.23
CA TRP A 528 -9.50 -4.65 11.01
C TRP A 528 -8.23 -4.62 11.87
N GLY A 529 -8.02 -5.67 12.64
CA GLY A 529 -6.81 -5.87 13.42
C GLY A 529 -5.72 -6.48 12.54
N CYS A 530 -4.51 -5.95 12.61
CA CYS A 530 -3.33 -6.46 11.95
C CYS A 530 -2.52 -7.24 12.98
N GLY A 531 -2.78 -8.54 13.09
CA GLY A 531 -2.19 -9.33 14.17
C GLY A 531 -2.03 -10.80 13.90
N SER A 532 -1.18 -11.41 14.72
CA SER A 532 -0.91 -12.85 14.66
C SER A 532 -2.03 -13.66 15.30
N GLU A 533 -2.00 -14.98 15.09
CA GLU A 533 -2.95 -15.89 15.73
C GLU A 533 -2.88 -15.85 17.27
N LYS A 534 -1.75 -15.42 17.84
CA LYS A 534 -1.58 -15.25 19.28
C LYS A 534 -2.48 -14.12 19.82
N GLU A 535 -2.44 -12.95 19.20
CA GLU A 535 -3.28 -11.81 19.60
C GLU A 535 -4.78 -12.14 19.47
N LEU A 536 -5.15 -12.89 18.43
CA LEU A 536 -6.51 -13.39 18.27
C LEU A 536 -6.92 -14.35 19.40
N ALA A 537 -6.03 -15.28 19.78
CA ALA A 537 -6.30 -16.22 20.87
C ALA A 537 -6.40 -15.51 22.23
N GLU A 538 -5.56 -14.51 22.49
CA GLU A 538 -5.61 -13.67 23.68
C GLU A 538 -6.92 -12.88 23.75
N GLN A 539 -7.33 -12.26 22.64
CA GLN A 539 -8.60 -11.54 22.55
C GLN A 539 -9.79 -12.47 22.82
N LYS A 540 -9.81 -13.68 22.23
CA LYS A 540 -10.87 -14.67 22.46
C LYS A 540 -10.96 -15.08 23.93
N LYS A 541 -9.82 -15.38 24.57
CA LYS A 541 -9.77 -15.72 26.00
C LYS A 541 -10.32 -14.59 26.88
N LEU A 542 -9.98 -13.34 26.58
CA LEU A 542 -10.47 -12.16 27.29
C LEU A 542 -11.98 -11.97 27.10
N TRP A 543 -12.49 -12.21 25.89
CA TRP A 543 -13.92 -12.11 25.60
C TRP A 543 -14.72 -13.22 26.27
N GLU A 544 -14.23 -14.47 26.22
CA GLU A 544 -14.86 -15.59 26.93
C GLU A 544 -14.89 -15.37 28.44
N TRP A 545 -13.82 -14.81 29.00
CA TRP A 545 -13.78 -14.44 30.41
C TRP A 545 -14.84 -13.39 30.76
N GLU A 546 -14.97 -12.34 29.94
CA GLU A 546 -16.00 -11.32 30.16
C GLU A 546 -17.42 -11.79 29.92
N ASN A 547 -17.67 -12.62 28.91
CA ASN A 547 -19.00 -13.17 28.70
C ASN A 547 -19.39 -14.03 29.90
N ARG A 548 -18.45 -14.82 30.43
CA ARG A 548 -18.66 -15.61 31.65
C ARG A 548 -18.91 -14.71 32.88
N GLU A 549 -18.17 -13.61 33.01
CA GLU A 549 -18.35 -12.66 34.11
C GLU A 549 -19.65 -11.86 33.96
N ALA A 550 -20.00 -11.44 32.75
CA ALA A 550 -21.24 -10.72 32.44
C ALA A 550 -22.46 -11.62 32.59
N GLU A 551 -22.37 -12.90 32.24
CA GLU A 551 -23.39 -13.90 32.54
C GLU A 551 -23.52 -14.16 34.04
N ALA A 552 -22.41 -14.20 34.79
CA ALA A 552 -22.45 -14.28 36.24
C ALA A 552 -23.10 -13.04 36.86
N ARG A 553 -22.78 -11.83 36.39
CA ARG A 553 -23.43 -10.58 36.81
C ARG A 553 -24.92 -10.53 36.42
N LYS A 554 -25.28 -11.01 35.24
CA LYS A 554 -26.69 -11.15 34.84
C LYS A 554 -27.41 -12.15 35.73
N LYS A 555 -26.83 -13.33 35.99
CA LYS A 555 -27.41 -14.32 36.90
C LYS A 555 -27.64 -13.77 38.30
N LEU A 556 -26.71 -12.97 38.82
CA LEU A 556 -26.86 -12.26 40.10
C LEU A 556 -27.99 -11.22 40.06
N ASN A 557 -28.10 -10.44 38.97
CA ASN A 557 -29.14 -9.41 38.82
C ASN A 557 -30.52 -9.99 38.44
N SER A 558 -30.57 -11.21 37.92
CA SER A 558 -31.80 -11.95 37.55
C SER A 558 -32.33 -12.84 38.67
N MET A 559 -31.67 -12.88 39.85
CA MET A 559 -32.19 -13.62 41.00
C MET A 559 -33.49 -12.95 41.48
N ASN A 560 -34.57 -13.73 41.50
CA ASN A 560 -35.81 -13.32 42.13
C ASN A 560 -35.58 -13.14 43.64
N TRP A 561 -36.31 -12.20 44.25
CA TRP A 561 -36.24 -11.89 45.68
C TRP A 561 -36.36 -13.14 46.57
N GLU A 562 -37.17 -14.12 46.18
CA GLU A 562 -37.36 -15.39 46.91
C GLU A 562 -36.12 -16.30 46.85
N ASP A 563 -35.44 -16.39 45.70
CA ASP A 563 -34.19 -17.16 45.55
C ASP A 563 -33.03 -16.49 46.32
N GLY A 564 -33.01 -15.15 46.32
CA GLY A 564 -32.10 -14.35 47.13
C GLY A 564 -32.33 -14.56 48.63
N LYS A 565 -33.60 -14.69 49.06
CA LYS A 565 -33.98 -14.98 50.45
C LYS A 565 -33.56 -16.38 50.89
N ALA A 566 -33.76 -17.40 50.05
CA ALA A 566 -33.34 -18.78 50.34
C ALA A 566 -31.82 -18.91 50.48
N LEU A 567 -31.05 -18.18 49.67
CA LEU A 567 -29.59 -18.12 49.78
C LEU A 567 -29.12 -17.39 51.04
N LEU A 568 -29.79 -16.30 51.44
CA LEU A 568 -29.50 -15.57 52.67
C LEU A 568 -29.89 -16.34 53.94
N GLU A 569 -30.94 -17.17 53.87
CA GLU A 569 -31.32 -18.13 54.93
C GLU A 569 -30.28 -19.27 55.05
N MET A 570 -29.81 -19.84 53.93
CA MET A 570 -28.74 -20.85 53.94
C MET A 570 -27.38 -20.30 54.38
N ALA A 571 -27.09 -19.02 54.11
CA ALA A 571 -25.89 -18.32 54.58
C ALA A 571 -25.98 -17.84 56.04
N GLY A 572 -27.11 -18.11 56.74
CA GLY A 572 -27.29 -17.76 58.15
C GLY A 572 -27.47 -16.27 58.44
N MET A 573 -27.74 -15.44 57.42
CA MET A 573 -27.94 -13.99 57.59
C MET A 573 -29.39 -13.61 57.93
N ILE A 574 -30.35 -14.52 57.72
CA ILE A 574 -31.75 -14.35 58.10
C ILE A 574 -32.08 -15.37 59.19
N ASP A 575 -32.02 -14.94 60.46
CA ASP A 575 -32.43 -15.76 61.61
C ASP A 575 -33.95 -15.63 61.83
N THR A 576 -34.72 -16.62 61.38
CA THR A 576 -36.13 -16.76 61.73
C THR A 576 -36.26 -17.47 63.08
N LYS A 577 -35.92 -16.78 64.18
CA LYS A 577 -36.33 -17.16 65.56
C LYS A 577 -36.19 -16.02 66.57
N ARG A 578 -37.31 -15.35 66.87
CA ARG A 578 -37.65 -14.90 68.24
C ARG A 578 -39.17 -14.68 68.38
N SER A 579 -39.85 -15.81 68.57
CA SER A 579 -41.02 -15.87 69.45
C SER A 579 -40.53 -15.64 70.89
N GLY A 580 -41.13 -14.70 71.60
CA GLY A 580 -40.82 -14.43 73.01
C GLY A 580 -41.32 -13.07 73.49
N GLY A 581 -42.58 -13.01 73.93
CA GLY A 581 -43.13 -11.88 74.67
C GLY A 581 -44.58 -12.14 75.10
N SER A 582 -44.77 -12.65 76.32
CA SER A 582 -46.07 -12.75 77.00
C SER A 582 -46.45 -11.39 77.61
N VAL A 583 -47.65 -10.88 77.28
CA VAL A 583 -48.81 -10.65 78.16
C VAL A 583 -50.06 -10.75 77.28
#